data_AF-A0A935XZ23-F1
#
_entry.id   AF-A0A935XZ23-F1
#
_cell.length_a   1.000
_cell.length_b   1.000
_cell.length_c   1.000
_cell.angle_alpha   90.00
_cell.angle_beta   90.00
_cell.angle_gamma   90.00
#
_symmetry.space_group_name_H-M   'P 1'
#
loop_
_entity.id
_entity.type
_entity.pdbx_description
1 polymer ?
#
loop_
_entity_poly.entity_id
_entity_poly.type
_entity_poly.pdbx_seq_one_letter_code
_entity_poly.pdbx_strand_id
1 'polypeptide(L)'
;MFDASAAFLSRLALAVQRHPKRLTALVAAVALGGGGGAFAVAALAPDAADLPVREVIEVVQPLTAQPSPELIDQTLRLYRSDVSRSADTVEALLARLGVDDPKAAAFLRSDAGYRQAVWGRAGRGVTAEATDNNTLLRLSARWAPEDDGQFKRLVVEKTAQGFASRIDTAPLVASPRLGSGVIRSSLFAATEESRIPDAIAVQLAEIFSGDIDFHRALRKGDRFSVVYEALEADGEPLRTGRVLSAEFVNSGKTYQALWFQEPGSKGGYYTLDGQSLRRAYLASPMEFSRVTSGFKMRLHPILKTWRAHLGTDYAAPTGTPVRTVGDGVVEFAGVQGGFGNVVFVKHRNNHTTVYAHLSRILVKKGQSVGQGQQIGAVGATGWATGPHLHFEFRVNGVHHDPQTIARQSEAVPVAQASRAAFDRLAQAVRIQLSAASTIQTASAQ
;
A
#
# COMPACT_ATOMS: atom_id res chain seq x y z
N MET A 1 65.18 41.52 -52.91
CA MET A 1 64.21 42.41 -52.23
C MET A 1 63.51 41.61 -51.12
N PHE A 2 64.17 41.40 -49.98
CA PHE A 2 63.63 40.63 -48.83
C PHE A 2 63.94 41.35 -47.52
N ASP A 3 63.62 42.66 -47.44
CA ASP A 3 64.01 43.47 -46.26
C ASP A 3 62.91 44.42 -45.75
N ALA A 4 61.92 44.76 -46.59
CA ALA A 4 60.83 45.65 -46.18
C ALA A 4 59.86 45.01 -45.18
N SER A 5 59.61 43.71 -45.31
CA SER A 5 58.69 42.95 -44.44
C SER A 5 59.26 42.73 -43.04
N ALA A 6 60.55 42.43 -42.92
CA ALA A 6 61.22 42.27 -41.63
C ALA A 6 61.35 43.61 -40.87
N ALA A 7 61.66 44.70 -41.59
CA ALA A 7 61.68 46.05 -41.02
C ALA A 7 60.29 46.51 -40.56
N PHE A 8 59.24 46.13 -41.29
CA PHE A 8 57.86 46.43 -40.89
C PHE A 8 57.46 45.68 -39.61
N LEU A 9 57.73 44.37 -39.54
CA LEU A 9 57.39 43.54 -38.37
C LEU A 9 58.15 43.97 -37.10
N SER A 10 59.43 44.34 -37.23
CA SER A 10 60.22 44.81 -36.09
C SER A 10 59.74 46.17 -35.56
N ARG A 11 59.34 47.09 -36.45
CA ARG A 11 58.71 48.37 -36.06
C ARG A 11 57.36 48.15 -35.39
N LEU A 12 56.58 47.18 -35.85
CA LEU A 12 55.29 46.82 -35.26
C LEU A 12 55.47 46.24 -33.85
N ALA A 13 56.44 45.35 -33.67
CA ALA A 13 56.77 44.77 -32.36
C ALA A 13 57.23 45.84 -31.35
N LEU A 14 58.07 46.79 -31.79
CA LEU A 14 58.50 47.92 -30.97
C LEU A 14 57.35 48.87 -30.62
N ALA A 15 56.41 49.11 -31.54
CA ALA A 15 55.24 49.93 -31.29
C ALA A 15 54.30 49.28 -30.25
N VAL A 16 54.13 47.96 -30.32
CA VAL A 16 53.35 47.17 -29.34
C VAL A 16 53.97 47.24 -27.94
N GLN A 17 55.30 47.14 -27.83
CA GLN A 17 55.99 47.23 -26.55
C GLN A 17 55.99 48.64 -25.95
N ARG A 18 56.08 49.70 -26.77
CA ARG A 18 56.14 51.09 -26.28
C ARG A 18 54.79 51.66 -25.87
N HIS A 19 53.70 51.22 -26.49
CA HIS A 19 52.36 51.78 -26.23
C HIS A 19 51.28 50.73 -25.96
N PRO A 20 51.49 49.80 -25.01
CA PRO A 20 50.59 48.67 -24.78
C PRO A 20 49.17 49.13 -24.41
N LYS A 21 49.05 50.18 -23.57
CA LYS A 21 47.76 50.74 -23.12
C LYS A 21 46.96 51.43 -24.23
N ARG A 22 47.64 52.09 -25.19
CA ARG A 22 46.95 52.75 -26.32
C ARG A 22 46.48 51.74 -27.36
N LEU A 23 47.27 50.68 -27.58
CA LEU A 23 46.87 49.57 -28.45
C LEU A 23 45.73 48.75 -27.85
N THR A 24 45.73 48.49 -26.54
CA THR A 24 44.57 47.85 -25.88
C THR A 24 43.34 48.74 -25.92
N ALA A 25 43.48 50.06 -25.73
CA ALA A 25 42.36 51.00 -25.87
C ALA A 25 41.81 51.03 -27.31
N LEU A 26 42.67 50.96 -28.33
CA LEU A 26 42.25 50.91 -29.73
C LEU A 26 41.55 49.59 -30.07
N VAL A 27 42.08 48.45 -29.60
CA VAL A 27 41.44 47.13 -29.76
C VAL A 27 40.11 47.08 -29.01
N ALA A 28 40.03 47.65 -27.79
CA ALA A 28 38.78 47.73 -27.04
C ALA A 28 37.75 48.65 -27.73
N ALA A 29 38.19 49.78 -28.31
CA ALA A 29 37.32 50.67 -29.08
C ALA A 29 36.81 50.00 -30.36
N VAL A 30 37.65 49.22 -31.05
CA VAL A 30 37.26 48.43 -32.22
C VAL A 30 36.31 47.28 -31.82
N ALA A 31 36.54 46.63 -30.68
CA ALA A 31 35.65 45.58 -30.18
C ALA A 31 34.28 46.13 -29.72
N LEU A 32 34.25 47.30 -29.08
CA LEU A 32 33.03 47.98 -28.65
C LEU A 32 32.27 48.61 -29.82
N GLY A 33 32.96 49.11 -30.86
CA GLY A 33 32.34 49.65 -32.07
C GLY A 33 31.92 48.56 -33.08
N GLY A 34 32.65 47.44 -33.13
CA GLY A 34 32.41 46.34 -34.07
C GLY A 34 31.37 45.31 -33.59
N GLY A 35 31.05 45.26 -32.30
CA GLY A 35 30.05 44.35 -31.73
C GLY A 35 28.59 44.73 -31.99
N GLY A 36 28.34 45.88 -32.64
CA GLY A 36 27.00 46.38 -32.99
C GLY A 36 26.46 45.90 -34.34
N GLY A 37 27.10 44.92 -34.97
CA GLY A 37 26.54 44.23 -36.13
C GLY A 37 25.41 43.32 -35.69
N ALA A 38 24.17 43.83 -35.70
CA ALA A 38 22.99 42.99 -35.69
C ALA A 38 23.17 41.93 -36.79
N PHE A 39 23.18 40.65 -36.42
CA PHE A 39 23.02 39.57 -37.39
C PHE A 39 21.61 39.73 -37.97
N ALA A 40 21.49 40.55 -39.01
CA ALA A 40 20.38 40.46 -39.93
C ALA A 40 20.54 39.10 -40.60
N VAL A 41 19.87 38.09 -40.06
CA VAL A 41 19.58 36.87 -40.81
C VAL A 41 18.77 37.35 -42.01
N ALA A 42 19.43 37.50 -43.15
CA ALA A 42 18.72 37.74 -44.39
C ALA A 42 17.73 36.59 -44.56
N ALA A 43 16.44 36.88 -44.40
CA ALA A 43 15.39 35.95 -44.75
C ALA A 43 15.48 35.77 -46.27
N LEU A 44 16.20 34.73 -46.68
CA LEU A 44 16.43 34.37 -48.09
C LEU A 44 15.16 33.81 -48.75
N ALA A 45 14.04 33.78 -48.04
CA ALA A 45 12.73 33.46 -48.58
C ALA A 45 11.78 34.64 -48.29
N PRO A 46 10.92 35.03 -49.25
CA PRO A 46 9.84 35.97 -49.00
C PRO A 46 8.95 35.44 -47.87
N ASP A 47 8.33 36.36 -47.13
CA ASP A 47 7.37 36.00 -46.08
C ASP A 47 6.31 35.06 -46.66
N ALA A 48 5.93 34.02 -45.93
CA ALA A 48 4.98 33.03 -46.40
C ALA A 48 3.61 33.66 -46.74
N ALA A 49 3.31 34.83 -46.16
CA ALA A 49 2.14 35.63 -46.48
C ALA A 49 2.18 36.30 -47.88
N ASP A 50 3.37 36.50 -48.45
CA ASP A 50 3.58 37.16 -49.75
C ASP A 50 3.74 36.16 -50.90
N LEU A 51 3.76 34.86 -50.61
CA LEU A 51 3.76 33.82 -51.64
C LEU A 51 2.39 33.77 -52.35
N PRO A 52 2.35 33.69 -53.69
CA PRO A 52 1.09 33.60 -54.41
C PRO A 52 0.35 32.31 -54.03
N VAL A 53 -0.74 32.46 -53.27
CA VAL A 53 -1.61 31.36 -52.90
C VAL A 53 -2.46 31.00 -54.11
N ARG A 54 -2.23 29.83 -54.69
CA ARG A 54 -3.10 29.25 -55.72
C ARG A 54 -4.05 28.28 -55.04
N GLU A 55 -5.34 28.55 -55.13
CA GLU A 55 -6.36 27.60 -54.69
C GLU A 55 -6.36 26.41 -55.66
N VAL A 56 -5.94 25.25 -55.18
CA VAL A 56 -6.00 23.99 -55.92
C VAL A 56 -7.20 23.23 -55.41
N ILE A 57 -8.30 23.29 -56.16
CA ILE A 57 -9.47 22.45 -55.90
C ILE A 57 -9.18 21.09 -56.55
N GLU A 58 -8.56 20.20 -55.78
CA GLU A 58 -8.45 18.80 -56.14
C GLU A 58 -9.71 18.08 -55.64
N VAL A 59 -10.58 17.67 -56.57
CA VAL A 59 -11.70 16.80 -56.23
C VAL A 59 -11.10 15.44 -55.90
N VAL A 60 -10.84 15.20 -54.62
CA VAL A 60 -10.43 13.89 -54.13
C VAL A 60 -11.56 12.92 -54.47
N GLN A 61 -11.32 12.02 -55.43
CA GLN A 61 -12.22 10.89 -55.61
C GLN A 61 -12.15 10.10 -54.30
N PRO A 62 -13.24 10.00 -53.52
CA PRO A 62 -13.23 9.10 -52.38
C PRO A 62 -12.86 7.72 -52.94
N LEU A 63 -11.94 7.02 -52.28
CA LEU A 63 -11.76 5.61 -52.58
C LEU A 63 -13.16 5.01 -52.58
N THR A 64 -13.60 4.49 -53.73
CA THR A 64 -14.76 3.62 -53.80
C THR A 64 -14.36 2.37 -53.03
N ALA A 65 -14.47 2.42 -51.71
CA ALA A 65 -14.55 1.25 -50.89
C ALA A 65 -15.82 0.55 -51.37
N GLN A 66 -15.66 -0.38 -52.31
CA GLN A 66 -16.65 -1.44 -52.42
C GLN A 66 -16.70 -2.06 -51.02
N PRO A 67 -17.86 -2.06 -50.34
CA PRO A 67 -17.95 -2.73 -49.06
C PRO A 67 -17.50 -4.16 -49.31
N SER A 68 -16.33 -4.54 -48.80
CA SER A 68 -15.88 -5.92 -48.86
C SER A 68 -17.00 -6.74 -48.22
N PRO A 69 -17.51 -7.80 -48.85
CA PRO A 69 -18.55 -8.64 -48.24
C PRO A 69 -18.14 -9.15 -46.85
N GLU A 70 -16.83 -9.23 -46.59
CA GLU A 70 -16.22 -9.57 -45.29
C GLU A 70 -16.50 -8.56 -44.15
N LEU A 71 -16.83 -7.30 -44.46
CA LEU A 71 -17.22 -6.28 -43.47
C LEU A 71 -18.71 -6.34 -43.10
N ILE A 72 -19.53 -7.04 -43.90
CA ILE A 72 -20.99 -7.12 -43.72
C ILE A 72 -21.37 -8.23 -42.71
N ASP A 73 -20.48 -9.20 -42.47
CA ASP A 73 -20.72 -10.35 -41.58
C ASP A 73 -19.84 -10.34 -40.31
N GLN A 74 -19.46 -9.14 -39.83
CA GLN A 74 -18.84 -9.03 -38.50
C GLN A 74 -19.92 -9.02 -37.43
N THR A 75 -20.34 -10.22 -37.02
CA THR A 75 -21.16 -10.39 -35.82
C THR A 75 -20.46 -9.73 -34.63
N LEU A 76 -21.07 -8.65 -34.11
CA LEU A 76 -20.48 -7.87 -33.02
C LEU A 76 -20.46 -8.73 -31.75
N ARG A 77 -19.33 -8.68 -31.04
CA ARG A 77 -19.18 -9.29 -29.71
C ARG A 77 -19.24 -8.20 -28.65
N LEU A 78 -20.22 -8.32 -27.76
CA LEU A 78 -20.47 -7.37 -26.70
C LEU A 78 -19.91 -7.92 -25.38
N TYR A 79 -18.95 -7.20 -24.79
CA TYR A 79 -18.40 -7.51 -23.47
C TYR A 79 -19.05 -6.63 -22.40
N ARG A 80 -19.56 -7.23 -21.33
CA ARG A 80 -20.17 -6.54 -20.20
C ARG A 80 -19.71 -7.16 -18.88
N SER A 81 -19.66 -6.35 -17.84
CA SER A 81 -19.22 -6.77 -16.50
C SER A 81 -20.14 -6.19 -15.45
N ASP A 82 -20.47 -6.98 -14.43
CA ASP A 82 -21.22 -6.55 -13.26
C ASP A 82 -20.82 -7.40 -12.05
N VAL A 83 -21.30 -7.03 -10.87
CA VAL A 83 -21.07 -7.73 -9.61
C VAL A 83 -22.34 -8.48 -9.20
N SER A 84 -22.20 -9.74 -8.82
CA SER A 84 -23.29 -10.55 -8.30
C SER A 84 -23.78 -10.06 -6.93
N ARG A 85 -25.06 -10.24 -6.63
CA ARG A 85 -25.71 -9.83 -5.37
C ARG A 85 -26.40 -11.04 -4.74
N SER A 86 -26.55 -11.03 -3.41
CA SER A 86 -27.17 -12.16 -2.69
C SER A 86 -28.63 -12.43 -3.11
N ALA A 87 -29.34 -11.39 -3.56
CA ALA A 87 -30.73 -11.48 -3.99
C ALA A 87 -30.89 -11.68 -5.51
N ASP A 88 -29.79 -11.83 -6.26
CA ASP A 88 -29.88 -12.00 -7.71
C ASP A 88 -30.55 -13.32 -8.10
N THR A 89 -31.50 -13.25 -9.02
CA THR A 89 -31.88 -14.37 -9.86
C THR A 89 -30.94 -14.47 -11.06
N VAL A 90 -30.95 -15.60 -11.76
CA VAL A 90 -30.19 -15.78 -13.00
C VAL A 90 -30.59 -14.72 -14.02
N GLU A 91 -31.89 -14.54 -14.22
CA GLU A 91 -32.46 -13.62 -15.19
C GLU A 91 -32.12 -12.16 -14.86
N ALA A 92 -32.19 -11.77 -13.58
CA ALA A 92 -31.85 -10.41 -13.16
C ALA A 92 -30.37 -10.09 -13.39
N LEU A 93 -29.46 -11.04 -13.10
CA LEU A 93 -28.03 -10.85 -13.36
C LEU A 93 -27.74 -10.78 -14.87
N LEU A 94 -28.30 -11.70 -15.66
CA LEU A 94 -28.14 -11.70 -17.12
C LEU A 94 -28.65 -10.41 -17.74
N ALA A 95 -29.82 -9.91 -17.30
CA ALA A 95 -30.37 -8.65 -17.78
C ALA A 95 -29.43 -7.46 -17.51
N ARG A 96 -28.82 -7.38 -16.32
CA ARG A 96 -27.82 -6.32 -16.03
C ARG A 96 -26.54 -6.45 -16.86
N LEU A 97 -26.16 -7.69 -17.20
CA LEU A 97 -25.08 -7.98 -18.14
C LEU A 97 -25.47 -7.74 -19.61
N GLY A 98 -26.70 -7.29 -19.88
CA GLY A 98 -27.20 -7.06 -21.23
C GLY A 98 -27.40 -8.35 -22.03
N VAL A 99 -27.70 -9.46 -21.36
CA VAL A 99 -27.96 -10.76 -21.97
C VAL A 99 -29.45 -11.09 -21.84
N ASP A 100 -30.07 -11.41 -22.98
CA ASP A 100 -31.45 -11.92 -23.05
C ASP A 100 -31.46 -13.26 -23.81
N ASP A 101 -31.23 -14.34 -23.05
CA ASP A 101 -31.11 -15.70 -23.60
C ASP A 101 -31.81 -16.71 -22.67
N PRO A 102 -33.06 -17.10 -22.99
CA PRO A 102 -33.82 -18.05 -22.18
C PRO A 102 -33.14 -19.43 -22.06
N LYS A 103 -32.34 -19.85 -23.05
CA LYS A 103 -31.62 -21.12 -23.02
C LYS A 103 -30.44 -21.03 -22.07
N ALA A 104 -29.69 -19.93 -22.12
CA ALA A 104 -28.62 -19.66 -21.16
C ALA A 104 -29.18 -19.59 -19.73
N ALA A 105 -30.27 -18.86 -19.51
CA ALA A 105 -30.92 -18.76 -18.20
C ALA A 105 -31.34 -20.14 -17.67
N ALA A 106 -31.96 -20.97 -18.50
CA ALA A 106 -32.35 -22.33 -18.13
C ALA A 106 -31.14 -23.21 -17.77
N PHE A 107 -30.05 -23.12 -18.53
CA PHE A 107 -28.82 -23.86 -18.24
C PHE A 107 -28.18 -23.42 -16.92
N LEU A 108 -27.98 -22.10 -16.73
CA LEU A 108 -27.37 -21.57 -15.50
C LEU A 108 -28.20 -21.92 -14.26
N ARG A 109 -29.52 -22.07 -14.40
CA ARG A 109 -30.39 -22.48 -13.29
C ARG A 109 -30.13 -23.92 -12.82
N SER A 110 -29.87 -24.85 -13.74
CA SER A 110 -29.63 -26.26 -13.42
C SER A 110 -28.16 -26.56 -13.11
N ASP A 111 -27.24 -25.77 -13.67
CA ASP A 111 -25.80 -25.96 -13.51
C ASP A 111 -25.34 -25.89 -12.04
N ALA A 112 -24.62 -26.92 -11.61
CA ALA A 112 -24.12 -27.01 -10.24
C ALA A 112 -22.97 -26.02 -10.00
N GLY A 113 -22.10 -25.82 -11.01
CA GLY A 113 -20.97 -24.90 -10.92
C GLY A 113 -21.42 -23.45 -10.72
N TYR A 114 -22.39 -22.99 -11.51
CA TYR A 114 -23.00 -21.68 -11.38
C TYR A 114 -23.73 -21.50 -10.06
N ARG A 115 -24.51 -22.49 -9.60
CA ARG A 115 -25.19 -22.42 -8.29
C ARG A 115 -24.20 -22.32 -7.12
N GLN A 116 -23.09 -23.05 -7.18
CA GLN A 116 -22.06 -22.97 -6.16
C GLN A 116 -21.33 -21.63 -6.20
N ALA A 117 -21.04 -21.15 -7.41
CA ALA A 117 -20.19 -20.00 -7.63
C ALA A 117 -20.96 -18.67 -7.58
N VAL A 118 -21.99 -18.48 -8.37
CA VAL A 118 -22.56 -17.13 -8.58
C VAL A 118 -23.88 -16.97 -7.83
N TRP A 119 -24.75 -17.97 -7.88
CA TRP A 119 -26.11 -17.82 -7.34
C TRP A 119 -26.09 -17.58 -5.82
N GLY A 120 -26.66 -16.44 -5.40
CA GLY A 120 -26.81 -16.10 -3.98
C GLY A 120 -25.51 -15.66 -3.31
N ARG A 121 -24.45 -15.48 -4.09
CA ARG A 121 -23.15 -14.97 -3.63
C ARG A 121 -23.03 -13.51 -4.02
N ALA A 122 -22.95 -12.61 -3.04
CA ALA A 122 -22.65 -11.20 -3.32
C ALA A 122 -21.16 -10.98 -3.61
N GLY A 123 -20.86 -9.93 -4.37
CA GLY A 123 -19.50 -9.39 -4.49
C GLY A 123 -18.61 -10.10 -5.52
N ARG A 124 -19.13 -11.01 -6.35
CA ARG A 124 -18.31 -11.66 -7.38
C ARG A 124 -18.40 -10.90 -8.69
N GLY A 125 -17.25 -10.55 -9.25
CA GLY A 125 -17.18 -10.00 -10.61
C GLY A 125 -17.61 -11.06 -11.61
N VAL A 126 -18.61 -10.74 -12.42
CA VAL A 126 -19.14 -11.57 -13.49
C VAL A 126 -19.00 -10.82 -14.80
N THR A 127 -18.40 -11.47 -15.79
CA THR A 127 -18.29 -10.95 -17.15
C THR A 127 -19.12 -11.80 -18.10
N ALA A 128 -19.76 -11.16 -19.06
CA ALA A 128 -20.47 -11.80 -20.15
C ALA A 128 -19.94 -11.30 -21.49
N GLU A 129 -19.73 -12.24 -22.39
CA GLU A 129 -19.55 -12.04 -23.83
C GLU A 129 -20.84 -12.48 -24.51
N ALA A 130 -21.46 -11.58 -25.25
CA ALA A 130 -22.72 -11.81 -25.94
C ALA A 130 -22.61 -11.42 -27.42
N THR A 131 -23.52 -11.96 -28.23
CA THR A 131 -23.71 -11.51 -29.62
C THR A 131 -24.38 -10.13 -29.65
N ASP A 132 -24.43 -9.51 -30.83
CA ASP A 132 -25.28 -8.35 -31.15
C ASP A 132 -26.76 -8.53 -30.79
N ASN A 133 -27.30 -9.74 -30.93
CA ASN A 133 -28.66 -10.10 -30.52
C ASN A 133 -28.79 -10.46 -29.03
N ASN A 134 -27.87 -10.01 -28.18
CA ASN A 134 -27.86 -10.22 -26.73
C ASN A 134 -27.87 -11.71 -26.28
N THR A 135 -27.48 -12.65 -27.15
CA THR A 135 -27.38 -14.08 -26.78
C THR A 135 -26.03 -14.39 -26.16
N LEU A 136 -25.99 -15.28 -25.16
CA LEU A 136 -24.76 -15.53 -24.41
C LEU A 136 -23.78 -16.38 -25.23
N LEU A 137 -22.54 -15.93 -25.38
CA LEU A 137 -21.43 -16.72 -25.91
C LEU A 137 -20.59 -17.31 -24.78
N ARG A 138 -20.25 -16.48 -23.79
CA ARG A 138 -19.43 -16.88 -22.65
C ARG A 138 -19.80 -16.07 -21.41
N LEU A 139 -19.89 -16.73 -20.27
CA LEU A 139 -19.96 -16.09 -18.95
C LEU A 139 -18.78 -16.55 -18.11
N SER A 140 -18.13 -15.63 -17.42
CA SER A 140 -17.09 -15.96 -16.46
C SER A 140 -17.30 -15.27 -15.13
N ALA A 141 -17.02 -15.98 -14.05
CA ALA A 141 -17.03 -15.42 -12.70
C ALA A 141 -15.78 -15.85 -11.96
N ARG A 142 -15.12 -14.92 -11.28
CA ARG A 142 -13.86 -15.14 -10.56
C ARG A 142 -14.04 -14.89 -9.08
N TRP A 143 -13.41 -15.71 -8.24
CA TRP A 143 -13.38 -15.52 -6.80
C TRP A 143 -12.18 -16.24 -6.18
N ALA A 144 -11.66 -15.72 -5.08
CA ALA A 144 -10.64 -16.39 -4.28
C ALA A 144 -11.31 -16.84 -2.96
N PRO A 145 -11.61 -18.15 -2.80
CA PRO A 145 -12.33 -18.64 -1.63
C PRO A 145 -11.46 -18.66 -0.36
N GLU A 146 -10.14 -18.75 -0.55
CA GLU A 146 -9.14 -18.91 0.51
C GLU A 146 -8.03 -17.85 0.33
N ASP A 147 -7.17 -17.73 1.34
CA ASP A 147 -6.00 -16.86 1.31
C ASP A 147 -4.71 -17.65 1.00
N ASP A 148 -4.83 -18.59 0.07
CA ASP A 148 -3.78 -19.52 -0.39
C ASP A 148 -3.04 -19.01 -1.64
N GLY A 149 -3.38 -17.81 -2.12
CA GLY A 149 -2.82 -17.21 -3.34
C GLY A 149 -3.40 -17.79 -4.63
N GLN A 150 -4.48 -18.57 -4.57
CA GLN A 150 -5.18 -19.08 -5.74
C GLN A 150 -6.54 -18.40 -5.92
N PHE A 151 -7.04 -18.41 -7.14
CA PHE A 151 -8.42 -18.06 -7.45
C PHE A 151 -9.09 -19.18 -8.23
N LYS A 152 -10.41 -19.23 -8.12
CA LYS A 152 -11.28 -20.07 -8.91
C LYS A 152 -12.00 -19.24 -9.95
N ARG A 153 -12.20 -19.83 -11.13
CA ARG A 153 -12.90 -19.22 -12.25
C ARG A 153 -13.94 -20.18 -12.79
N LEU A 154 -15.20 -19.79 -12.70
CA LEU A 154 -16.26 -20.40 -13.47
C LEU A 154 -16.16 -19.88 -14.90
N VAL A 155 -16.27 -20.78 -15.87
CA VAL A 155 -16.46 -20.44 -17.28
C VAL A 155 -17.65 -21.23 -17.78
N VAL A 156 -18.64 -20.53 -18.31
CA VAL A 156 -19.78 -21.10 -19.03
C VAL A 156 -19.65 -20.66 -20.48
N GLU A 157 -19.62 -21.59 -21.41
CA GLU A 157 -19.42 -21.33 -22.84
C GLU A 157 -20.52 -21.99 -23.67
N LYS A 158 -20.95 -21.29 -24.72
CA LYS A 158 -21.86 -21.83 -25.72
C LYS A 158 -21.13 -22.86 -26.58
N THR A 159 -21.74 -24.04 -26.74
CA THR A 159 -21.25 -25.15 -27.56
C THR A 159 -22.28 -25.49 -28.63
N ALA A 160 -21.92 -26.38 -29.56
CA ALA A 160 -22.86 -26.85 -30.60
C ALA A 160 -24.09 -27.57 -29.99
N GLN A 161 -23.96 -28.15 -28.79
CA GLN A 161 -25.00 -28.91 -28.10
C GLN A 161 -25.75 -28.10 -27.03
N GLY A 162 -25.42 -26.82 -26.85
CA GLY A 162 -26.03 -25.96 -25.83
C GLY A 162 -24.99 -25.15 -25.06
N PHE A 163 -24.88 -25.36 -23.75
CA PHE A 163 -23.89 -24.72 -22.90
C PHE A 163 -23.15 -25.77 -22.08
N ALA A 164 -21.89 -25.48 -21.77
CA ALA A 164 -21.06 -26.28 -20.87
C ALA A 164 -20.40 -25.36 -19.84
N SER A 165 -20.22 -25.88 -18.62
CA SER A 165 -19.56 -25.16 -17.52
C SER A 165 -18.30 -25.90 -17.07
N ARG A 166 -17.32 -25.14 -16.59
CA ARG A 166 -16.14 -25.67 -15.87
C ARG A 166 -15.69 -24.69 -14.81
N ILE A 167 -15.01 -25.21 -13.79
CA ILE A 167 -14.34 -24.39 -12.77
C ILE A 167 -12.85 -24.69 -12.83
N ASP A 168 -12.07 -23.67 -13.19
CA ASP A 168 -10.62 -23.72 -13.18
C ASP A 168 -10.08 -23.16 -11.85
N THR A 169 -8.91 -23.62 -11.43
CA THR A 169 -8.11 -23.01 -10.34
C THR A 169 -6.80 -22.52 -10.93
N ALA A 170 -6.41 -21.28 -10.62
CA ALA A 170 -5.19 -20.66 -11.12
C ALA A 170 -4.57 -19.72 -10.06
N PRO A 171 -3.25 -19.46 -10.12
CA PRO A 171 -2.59 -18.57 -9.17
C PRO A 171 -2.99 -17.11 -9.39
N LEU A 172 -3.13 -16.36 -8.30
CA LEU A 172 -3.21 -14.91 -8.33
C LEU A 172 -1.85 -14.33 -8.72
N VAL A 173 -1.86 -13.28 -9.54
CA VAL A 173 -0.65 -12.53 -9.90
C VAL A 173 -0.64 -11.24 -9.10
N ALA A 174 0.39 -11.03 -8.28
CA ALA A 174 0.56 -9.77 -7.55
C ALA A 174 1.16 -8.71 -8.48
N SER A 175 0.43 -7.61 -8.69
CA SER A 175 0.91 -6.43 -9.42
C SER A 175 1.03 -5.23 -8.47
N PRO A 176 2.11 -4.43 -8.53
CA PRO A 176 2.23 -3.23 -7.72
C PRO A 176 1.31 -2.13 -8.26
N ARG A 177 0.51 -1.54 -7.38
CA ARG A 177 -0.30 -0.34 -7.62
C ARG A 177 0.21 0.81 -6.77
N LEU A 178 0.22 2.01 -7.35
CA LEU A 178 0.60 3.23 -6.67
C LEU A 178 -0.64 4.07 -6.39
N GLY A 179 -0.76 4.57 -5.16
CA GLY A 179 -1.81 5.50 -4.74
C GLY A 179 -1.24 6.60 -3.87
N SER A 180 -1.92 7.74 -3.82
CA SER A 180 -1.55 8.85 -2.96
C SER A 180 -2.79 9.69 -2.63
N GLY A 181 -2.80 10.35 -1.47
CA GLY A 181 -3.91 11.19 -1.05
C GLY A 181 -3.52 12.28 -0.05
N VAL A 182 -4.39 13.27 0.10
CA VAL A 182 -4.25 14.37 1.06
C VAL A 182 -5.36 14.29 2.09
N ILE A 183 -4.99 14.37 3.37
CA ILE A 183 -5.93 14.36 4.48
C ILE A 183 -6.72 15.65 4.50
N ARG A 184 -8.03 15.55 4.28
CA ARG A 184 -8.99 16.65 4.45
C ARG A 184 -9.79 16.49 5.75
N SER A 185 -10.20 15.27 6.05
CA SER A 185 -11.02 14.90 7.21
C SER A 185 -10.47 13.68 7.96
N SER A 186 -10.26 12.56 7.26
CA SER A 186 -9.71 11.33 7.83
C SER A 186 -8.85 10.57 6.80
N LEU A 187 -8.06 9.60 7.27
CA LEU A 187 -7.31 8.70 6.38
C LEU A 187 -8.23 7.91 5.45
N PHE A 188 -9.30 7.31 6.00
CA PHE A 188 -10.25 6.50 5.23
C PHE A 188 -10.95 7.32 4.12
N ALA A 189 -11.37 8.55 4.43
CA ALA A 189 -11.98 9.43 3.43
C ALA A 189 -10.99 9.79 2.31
N ALA A 190 -9.73 10.05 2.66
CA ALA A 190 -8.70 10.38 1.68
C ALA A 190 -8.32 9.17 0.80
N THR A 191 -8.28 7.95 1.36
CA THR A 191 -8.06 6.73 0.58
C THR A 191 -9.24 6.44 -0.36
N GLU A 192 -10.47 6.64 0.10
CA GLU A 192 -11.68 6.49 -0.72
C GLU A 192 -11.68 7.47 -1.91
N GLU A 193 -11.43 8.77 -1.67
CA GLU A 193 -11.30 9.80 -2.72
C GLU A 193 -10.21 9.44 -3.75
N SER A 194 -9.16 8.77 -3.29
CA SER A 194 -8.03 8.33 -4.12
C SER A 194 -8.21 6.95 -4.74
N ARG A 195 -9.38 6.32 -4.58
CA ARG A 195 -9.71 4.95 -5.05
C ARG A 195 -8.75 3.88 -4.53
N ILE A 196 -8.23 4.08 -3.33
CA ILE A 196 -7.37 3.13 -2.62
C ILE A 196 -8.25 2.26 -1.73
N PRO A 197 -8.16 0.91 -1.79
CA PRO A 197 -9.01 0.03 -1.00
C PRO A 197 -8.87 0.22 0.52
N ASP A 198 -9.96 0.10 1.27
CA ASP A 198 -10.01 0.26 2.73
C ASP A 198 -9.00 -0.62 3.48
N ALA A 199 -8.75 -1.83 2.99
CA ALA A 199 -7.76 -2.74 3.56
C ALA A 199 -6.34 -2.15 3.58
N ILE A 200 -6.01 -1.28 2.61
CA ILE A 200 -4.74 -0.55 2.57
C ILE A 200 -4.74 0.59 3.59
N ALA A 201 -5.87 1.29 3.77
CA ALA A 201 -6.00 2.33 4.79
C ALA A 201 -5.75 1.76 6.19
N VAL A 202 -6.31 0.59 6.49
CA VAL A 202 -6.06 -0.15 7.74
C VAL A 202 -4.58 -0.50 7.89
N GLN A 203 -3.96 -1.09 6.86
CA GLN A 203 -2.53 -1.43 6.90
C GLN A 203 -1.64 -0.19 7.12
N LEU A 204 -1.92 0.94 6.46
CA LEU A 204 -1.19 2.19 6.65
C LEU A 204 -1.28 2.67 8.11
N ALA A 205 -2.48 2.64 8.69
CA ALA A 205 -2.69 3.01 10.08
C ALA A 205 -1.89 2.08 11.03
N GLU A 206 -1.88 0.77 10.77
CA GLU A 206 -1.13 -0.20 11.58
C GLU A 206 0.39 0.00 11.47
N ILE A 207 0.91 0.15 10.25
CA ILE A 207 2.35 0.33 9.94
C ILE A 207 2.92 1.53 10.71
N PHE A 208 2.19 2.66 10.74
CA PHE A 208 2.66 3.91 11.35
C PHE A 208 2.08 4.17 12.74
N SER A 209 1.26 3.26 13.29
CA SER A 209 0.60 3.41 14.60
C SER A 209 1.58 3.63 15.77
N GLY A 210 2.82 3.17 15.61
CA GLY A 210 3.87 3.44 16.59
C GLY A 210 4.16 4.93 16.71
N ASP A 211 4.27 5.63 15.59
CA ASP A 211 4.85 6.97 15.51
C ASP A 211 3.80 8.07 15.27
N ILE A 212 2.61 7.70 14.81
CA ILE A 212 1.48 8.59 14.51
C ILE A 212 0.22 8.07 15.21
N ASP A 213 -0.41 8.91 16.03
CA ASP A 213 -1.76 8.65 16.55
C ASP A 213 -2.80 9.11 15.53
N PHE A 214 -3.28 8.20 14.68
CA PHE A 214 -4.23 8.53 13.61
C PHE A 214 -5.58 9.09 14.10
N HIS A 215 -5.92 8.98 15.38
CA HIS A 215 -7.16 9.53 15.93
C HIS A 215 -7.03 11.00 16.37
N ARG A 216 -5.81 11.44 16.70
CA ARG A 216 -5.58 12.75 17.33
C ARG A 216 -4.56 13.62 16.59
N ALA A 217 -3.64 12.99 15.89
CA ALA A 217 -2.49 13.67 15.29
C ALA A 217 -2.71 14.07 13.82
N LEU A 218 -3.73 13.53 13.15
CA LEU A 218 -4.01 13.89 11.75
C LEU A 218 -4.51 15.33 11.64
N ARG A 219 -3.97 16.05 10.66
CA ARG A 219 -4.33 17.42 10.34
C ARG A 219 -4.67 17.54 8.86
N LYS A 220 -5.51 18.54 8.55
CA LYS A 220 -5.78 18.92 7.17
C LYS A 220 -4.47 19.32 6.49
N GLY A 221 -4.18 18.72 5.33
CA GLY A 221 -2.96 18.95 4.56
C GLY A 221 -1.83 17.95 4.83
N ASP A 222 -1.97 17.05 5.82
CA ASP A 222 -1.14 15.86 5.88
C ASP A 222 -1.36 15.03 4.61
N ARG A 223 -0.35 14.26 4.19
CA ARG A 223 -0.41 13.51 2.93
C ARG A 223 0.22 12.14 3.07
N PHE A 224 -0.16 11.23 2.18
CA PHE A 224 0.44 9.91 2.10
C PHE A 224 0.63 9.48 0.65
N SER A 225 1.63 8.62 0.44
CA SER A 225 1.85 7.86 -0.79
C SER A 225 2.03 6.40 -0.43
N VAL A 226 1.48 5.49 -1.22
CA VAL A 226 1.48 4.06 -0.92
C VAL A 226 1.66 3.25 -2.20
N VAL A 227 2.52 2.25 -2.13
CA VAL A 227 2.66 1.20 -3.13
C VAL A 227 2.15 -0.08 -2.49
N TYR A 228 1.20 -0.75 -3.11
CA TYR A 228 0.59 -1.96 -2.57
C TYR A 228 0.35 -3.00 -3.66
N GLU A 229 0.16 -4.26 -3.25
CA GLU A 229 -0.18 -5.35 -4.16
C GLU A 229 -1.67 -5.32 -4.53
N ALA A 230 -1.98 -5.31 -5.82
CA ALA A 230 -3.25 -5.81 -6.32
C ALA A 230 -3.07 -7.27 -6.73
N LEU A 231 -3.90 -8.16 -6.19
CA LEU A 231 -3.92 -9.56 -6.56
C LEU A 231 -4.87 -9.72 -7.73
N GLU A 232 -4.30 -9.93 -8.91
CA GLU A 232 -5.00 -9.98 -10.18
C GLU A 232 -5.32 -11.42 -10.57
N ALA A 233 -6.49 -11.59 -11.18
CA ALA A 233 -6.95 -12.81 -11.81
C ALA A 233 -7.25 -12.49 -13.28
N ASP A 234 -6.48 -13.09 -14.19
CA ASP A 234 -6.54 -12.81 -15.64
C ASP A 234 -6.34 -11.33 -16.01
N GLY A 235 -5.44 -10.64 -15.32
CA GLY A 235 -5.13 -9.22 -15.57
C GLY A 235 -6.11 -8.23 -14.93
N GLU A 236 -7.16 -8.71 -14.25
CA GLU A 236 -8.11 -7.87 -13.53
C GLU A 236 -7.91 -7.98 -12.00
N PRO A 237 -7.90 -6.86 -11.25
CA PRO A 237 -7.81 -6.90 -9.79
C PRO A 237 -8.97 -7.68 -9.16
N LEU A 238 -8.65 -8.71 -8.39
CA LEU A 238 -9.64 -9.51 -7.67
C LEU A 238 -9.63 -9.21 -6.17
N ARG A 239 -8.44 -9.07 -5.59
CA ARG A 239 -8.24 -8.78 -4.17
C ARG A 239 -7.12 -7.78 -3.99
N THR A 240 -7.07 -7.20 -2.81
CA THR A 240 -5.96 -6.37 -2.38
C THR A 240 -5.00 -7.22 -1.54
N GLY A 241 -3.71 -7.08 -1.80
CA GLY A 241 -2.65 -7.73 -1.04
C GLY A 241 -2.04 -6.78 0.01
N ARG A 242 -0.72 -6.87 0.18
CA ARG A 242 -0.01 -6.09 1.21
C ARG A 242 0.43 -4.71 0.73
N VAL A 243 0.71 -3.81 1.66
CA VAL A 243 1.52 -2.62 1.38
C VAL A 243 2.97 -3.04 1.13
N LEU A 244 3.55 -2.63 0.01
CA LEU A 244 4.95 -2.87 -0.33
C LEU A 244 5.84 -1.75 0.22
N SER A 245 5.38 -0.50 0.09
CA SER A 245 6.03 0.66 0.70
C SER A 245 5.03 1.79 0.91
N ALA A 246 5.34 2.68 1.85
CA ALA A 246 4.51 3.84 2.12
C ALA A 246 5.34 5.01 2.63
N GLU A 247 4.85 6.22 2.35
CA GLU A 247 5.28 7.46 2.96
C GLU A 247 4.07 8.16 3.57
N PHE A 248 4.24 8.70 4.77
CA PHE A 248 3.28 9.57 5.43
C PHE A 248 3.96 10.85 5.88
N VAL A 249 3.40 12.00 5.54
CA VAL A 249 3.87 13.31 6.02
C VAL A 249 2.82 13.84 6.99
N ASN A 250 3.14 13.82 8.29
CA ASN A 250 2.28 14.31 9.36
C ASN A 250 2.92 15.52 10.04
N SER A 251 2.22 16.67 10.02
CA SER A 251 2.72 17.93 10.58
C SER A 251 4.13 18.31 10.09
N GLY A 252 4.42 18.06 8.82
CA GLY A 252 5.71 18.35 8.18
C GLY A 252 6.83 17.33 8.43
N LYS A 253 6.60 16.31 9.28
CA LYS A 253 7.54 15.22 9.50
C LYS A 253 7.21 14.04 8.59
N THR A 254 8.23 13.52 7.91
CA THR A 254 8.13 12.37 7.00
C THR A 254 8.38 11.06 7.75
N TYR A 255 7.51 10.08 7.51
CA TYR A 255 7.59 8.71 7.98
C TYR A 255 7.55 7.78 6.78
N GLN A 256 8.46 6.82 6.71
CA GLN A 256 8.56 5.91 5.56
C GLN A 256 8.64 4.46 6.03
N ALA A 257 8.02 3.59 5.25
CA ALA A 257 7.94 2.16 5.51
C ALA A 257 8.21 1.36 4.24
N LEU A 258 8.88 0.22 4.42
CA LEU A 258 9.18 -0.76 3.40
C LEU A 258 8.90 -2.15 3.95
N TRP A 259 8.11 -2.94 3.22
CA TRP A 259 7.98 -4.36 3.46
C TRP A 259 9.27 -5.09 3.05
N PHE A 260 9.81 -5.88 3.96
CA PHE A 260 10.96 -6.73 3.70
C PHE A 260 10.81 -8.08 4.40
N GLN A 261 11.24 -9.14 3.73
CA GLN A 261 11.22 -10.48 4.29
C GLN A 261 12.61 -11.09 4.22
N GLU A 262 13.17 -11.36 5.40
CA GLU A 262 14.42 -12.11 5.50
C GLU A 262 14.19 -13.59 5.16
N PRO A 263 15.17 -14.26 4.54
CA PRO A 263 15.09 -15.70 4.26
C PRO A 263 14.75 -16.50 5.53
N GLY A 264 13.73 -17.37 5.45
CA GLY A 264 13.31 -18.20 6.58
C GLY A 264 12.56 -17.47 7.70
N SER A 265 12.35 -16.16 7.59
CA SER A 265 11.60 -15.36 8.57
C SER A 265 10.24 -14.94 8.03
N LYS A 266 9.33 -14.55 8.94
CA LYS A 266 8.13 -13.80 8.56
C LYS A 266 8.56 -12.40 8.11
N GLY A 267 7.92 -11.88 7.07
CA GLY A 267 8.19 -10.50 6.64
C GLY A 267 7.68 -9.46 7.65
N GLY A 268 8.21 -8.25 7.52
CA GLY A 268 7.86 -7.12 8.38
C GLY A 268 8.08 -5.79 7.67
N TYR A 269 7.63 -4.72 8.31
CA TYR A 269 7.84 -3.35 7.84
C TYR A 269 9.01 -2.71 8.54
N TYR A 270 9.85 -2.02 7.77
CA TYR A 270 11.06 -1.35 8.23
C TYR A 270 11.08 0.09 7.70
N THR A 271 11.70 0.99 8.45
CA THR A 271 12.16 2.28 7.94
C THR A 271 13.18 2.04 6.82
N LEU A 272 13.39 3.03 5.94
CA LEU A 272 14.36 2.91 4.84
C LEU A 272 15.82 2.84 5.28
N ASP A 273 16.10 2.99 6.58
CA ASP A 273 17.42 2.81 7.18
C ASP A 273 17.59 1.43 7.83
N GLY A 274 16.57 0.57 7.70
CA GLY A 274 16.60 -0.82 8.14
C GLY A 274 16.15 -1.06 9.58
N GLN A 275 15.50 -0.08 10.22
CA GLN A 275 14.94 -0.26 11.57
C GLN A 275 13.51 -0.78 11.48
N SER A 276 13.18 -1.88 12.16
CA SER A 276 11.82 -2.43 12.18
C SER A 276 10.81 -1.43 12.73
N LEU A 277 9.73 -1.20 11.98
CA LEU A 277 8.55 -0.45 12.42
C LEU A 277 7.64 -1.31 13.32
N ARG A 278 7.74 -2.64 13.21
CA ARG A 278 7.16 -3.55 14.18
C ARG A 278 7.93 -3.38 15.50
N ARG A 279 7.28 -2.74 16.46
CA ARG A 279 7.79 -2.64 17.82
C ARG A 279 7.91 -4.02 18.45
N ALA A 280 8.96 -4.24 19.22
CA ALA A 280 9.15 -5.53 19.91
C ALA A 280 7.97 -5.87 20.83
N TYR A 281 7.23 -4.84 21.29
CA TYR A 281 6.03 -4.99 22.12
C TYR A 281 4.84 -4.16 21.59
N LEU A 282 3.64 -4.75 21.61
CA LEU A 282 2.37 -4.05 21.40
C LEU A 282 2.11 -3.10 22.56
N ALA A 283 1.41 -2.00 22.28
CA ALA A 283 0.99 -1.05 23.32
C ALA A 283 -0.04 -1.62 24.30
N SER A 284 -0.81 -2.65 23.90
CA SER A 284 -1.82 -3.27 24.75
C SER A 284 -1.95 -4.79 24.53
N PRO A 285 -2.13 -5.57 25.61
CA PRO A 285 -2.43 -7.00 25.55
C PRO A 285 -3.89 -7.33 25.18
N MET A 286 -4.71 -6.33 24.84
CA MET A 286 -6.10 -6.50 24.41
C MET A 286 -6.38 -5.66 23.15
N GLU A 287 -7.33 -6.10 22.32
CA GLU A 287 -7.66 -5.46 21.03
C GLU A 287 -8.50 -4.19 21.21
N PHE A 288 -9.39 -4.18 22.19
CA PHE A 288 -10.21 -3.02 22.57
C PHE A 288 -10.21 -2.88 24.08
N SER A 289 -9.60 -1.84 24.64
CA SER A 289 -9.58 -1.66 26.09
C SER A 289 -9.51 -0.21 26.54
N ARG A 290 -10.29 0.10 27.59
CA ARG A 290 -10.12 1.29 28.41
C ARG A 290 -9.24 0.90 29.59
N VAL A 291 -8.09 1.54 29.73
CA VAL A 291 -7.23 1.38 30.93
C VAL A 291 -8.03 1.85 32.14
N THR A 292 -8.22 0.97 33.13
CA THR A 292 -9.00 1.31 34.33
C THR A 292 -8.11 1.70 35.50
N SER A 293 -6.87 1.23 35.55
CA SER A 293 -5.86 1.67 36.52
C SER A 293 -4.45 1.51 35.95
N GLY A 294 -3.66 2.60 35.93
CA GLY A 294 -2.26 2.58 35.51
C GLY A 294 -1.28 2.15 36.61
N PHE A 295 0.01 2.11 36.25
CA PHE A 295 1.14 1.81 37.14
C PHE A 295 1.39 2.97 38.13
N LYS A 296 0.71 2.96 39.29
CA LYS A 296 0.78 4.00 40.33
C LYS A 296 0.60 3.43 41.73
N MET A 297 0.98 4.18 42.76
CA MET A 297 0.61 3.89 44.15
C MET A 297 -0.92 3.95 44.31
N ARG A 298 -1.54 2.92 44.90
CA ARG A 298 -2.97 2.92 45.22
C ARG A 298 -3.28 2.23 46.54
N LEU A 299 -4.45 2.54 47.08
CA LEU A 299 -4.98 1.87 48.25
C LEU A 299 -5.39 0.43 47.88
N HIS A 300 -4.86 -0.57 48.58
CA HIS A 300 -5.18 -1.98 48.36
C HIS A 300 -6.65 -2.24 48.74
N PRO A 301 -7.51 -2.71 47.83
CA PRO A 301 -8.95 -2.77 48.06
C PRO A 301 -9.35 -3.68 49.23
N ILE A 302 -8.56 -4.73 49.48
CA ILE A 302 -8.78 -5.73 50.54
C ILE A 302 -8.05 -5.37 51.84
N LEU A 303 -6.83 -4.82 51.75
CA LEU A 303 -5.94 -4.64 52.91
C LEU A 303 -5.95 -3.21 53.44
N LYS A 304 -6.59 -2.29 52.71
CA LYS A 304 -6.72 -0.85 53.04
C LYS A 304 -5.39 -0.14 53.33
N THR A 305 -4.29 -0.61 52.75
CA THR A 305 -2.95 0.01 52.83
C THR A 305 -2.49 0.53 51.47
N TRP A 306 -1.68 1.58 51.45
CA TRP A 306 -1.08 2.10 50.20
C TRP A 306 -0.01 1.12 49.69
N ARG A 307 -0.20 0.59 48.48
CA ARG A 307 0.73 -0.33 47.82
C ARG A 307 0.97 0.10 46.38
N ALA A 308 2.19 -0.13 45.90
CA ALA A 308 2.52 0.05 44.50
C ALA A 308 1.71 -0.95 43.67
N HIS A 309 0.94 -0.47 42.71
CA HIS A 309 0.35 -1.33 41.69
C HIS A 309 1.41 -1.59 40.62
N LEU A 310 2.06 -2.75 40.70
CA LEU A 310 3.21 -3.11 39.87
C LEU A 310 2.81 -3.62 38.47
N GLY A 311 1.63 -3.24 37.99
CA GLY A 311 1.08 -3.59 36.69
C GLY A 311 0.05 -2.57 36.20
N THR A 312 -0.58 -2.88 35.08
CA THR A 312 -1.71 -2.14 34.50
C THR A 312 -2.94 -3.02 34.51
N ASP A 313 -4.05 -2.51 35.05
CA ASP A 313 -5.33 -3.22 35.02
C ASP A 313 -6.16 -2.75 33.83
N TYR A 314 -6.67 -3.72 33.08
CA TYR A 314 -7.63 -3.50 32.01
C TYR A 314 -8.95 -4.17 32.36
N ALA A 315 -9.98 -3.38 32.67
CA ALA A 315 -11.31 -3.95 32.84
C ALA A 315 -11.89 -4.38 31.49
N ALA A 316 -12.40 -5.60 31.44
CA ALA A 316 -13.09 -6.16 30.30
C ALA A 316 -13.98 -7.32 30.77
N PRO A 317 -15.10 -7.62 30.08
CA PRO A 317 -15.94 -8.76 30.42
C PRO A 317 -15.15 -10.07 30.45
N THR A 318 -15.57 -11.00 31.32
CA THR A 318 -15.05 -12.37 31.35
C THR A 318 -15.15 -12.98 29.96
N GLY A 319 -14.08 -13.64 29.50
CA GLY A 319 -14.01 -14.24 28.17
C GLY A 319 -13.35 -13.36 27.10
N THR A 320 -13.12 -12.06 27.36
CA THR A 320 -12.43 -11.17 26.41
C THR A 320 -11.05 -11.74 26.06
N PRO A 321 -10.67 -11.86 24.76
CA PRO A 321 -9.37 -12.38 24.36
C PRO A 321 -8.19 -11.59 24.94
N VAL A 322 -7.21 -12.33 25.48
CA VAL A 322 -5.92 -11.77 25.95
C VAL A 322 -4.82 -12.27 25.03
N ARG A 323 -4.01 -11.35 24.51
CA ARG A 323 -2.91 -11.63 23.57
C ARG A 323 -1.54 -11.29 24.17
N THR A 324 -0.50 -12.02 23.76
CA THR A 324 0.88 -11.65 24.13
C THR A 324 1.29 -10.36 23.43
N VAL A 325 1.94 -9.44 24.15
CA VAL A 325 2.40 -8.18 23.56
C VAL A 325 3.67 -8.34 22.72
N GLY A 326 4.39 -9.45 22.81
CA GLY A 326 5.64 -9.65 22.07
C GLY A 326 5.88 -11.10 21.71
N ASP A 327 6.78 -11.33 20.76
CA ASP A 327 7.27 -12.68 20.43
C ASP A 327 8.02 -13.25 21.65
N GLY A 328 7.83 -14.52 21.97
CA GLY A 328 8.46 -15.12 23.15
C GLY A 328 8.16 -16.60 23.37
N VAL A 329 8.55 -17.11 24.53
CA VAL A 329 8.30 -18.48 24.97
C VAL A 329 7.57 -18.44 26.31
N VAL A 330 6.53 -19.26 26.46
CA VAL A 330 5.77 -19.36 27.70
C VAL A 330 6.64 -19.99 28.79
N GLU A 331 7.02 -19.19 29.79
CA GLU A 331 7.84 -19.61 30.92
C GLU A 331 7.00 -20.33 31.99
N PHE A 332 5.76 -19.87 32.18
CA PHE A 332 4.79 -20.46 33.10
C PHE A 332 3.35 -20.28 32.57
N ALA A 333 2.51 -21.28 32.81
CA ALA A 333 1.08 -21.25 32.52
C ALA A 333 0.37 -22.14 33.55
N GLY A 334 -0.41 -21.54 34.45
CA GLY A 334 -1.07 -22.26 35.54
C GLY A 334 -1.69 -21.35 36.59
N VAL A 335 -1.95 -21.90 37.78
CA VAL A 335 -2.50 -21.14 38.92
C VAL A 335 -1.38 -20.68 39.85
N GLN A 336 -1.37 -19.41 40.25
CA GLN A 336 -0.37 -18.89 41.19
C GLN A 336 -0.97 -17.86 42.17
N GLY A 337 -1.37 -18.33 43.37
CA GLY A 337 -1.75 -17.50 44.50
C GLY A 337 -2.69 -16.34 44.13
N GLY A 338 -2.29 -15.12 44.49
CA GLY A 338 -3.08 -13.91 44.23
C GLY A 338 -3.33 -13.60 42.74
N PHE A 339 -2.50 -14.08 41.82
CA PHE A 339 -2.73 -13.89 40.38
C PHE A 339 -3.86 -14.77 39.83
N GLY A 340 -4.26 -15.83 40.53
CA GLY A 340 -5.19 -16.81 39.98
C GLY A 340 -4.58 -17.54 38.79
N ASN A 341 -5.35 -17.71 37.71
CA ASN A 341 -4.82 -18.23 36.45
C ASN A 341 -3.92 -17.19 35.80
N VAL A 342 -2.68 -17.57 35.51
CA VAL A 342 -1.64 -16.67 35.03
C VAL A 342 -0.76 -17.31 33.97
N VAL A 343 -0.33 -16.49 33.02
CA VAL A 343 0.66 -16.83 32.00
C VAL A 343 1.85 -15.88 32.12
N PHE A 344 3.06 -16.42 32.08
CA PHE A 344 4.32 -15.67 32.00
C PHE A 344 4.93 -15.95 30.63
N VAL A 345 5.24 -14.90 29.88
CA VAL A 345 5.93 -15.02 28.58
C VAL A 345 7.29 -14.38 28.71
N LYS A 346 8.34 -15.16 28.46
CA LYS A 346 9.72 -14.70 28.38
C LYS A 346 10.03 -14.26 26.96
N HIS A 347 10.56 -13.04 26.85
CA HIS A 347 10.95 -12.42 25.59
C HIS A 347 12.48 -12.32 25.49
N ARG A 348 12.97 -11.69 24.43
CA ARG A 348 14.40 -11.34 24.28
C ARG A 348 14.83 -10.35 25.37
N ASN A 349 16.14 -10.17 25.53
CA ASN A 349 16.75 -9.23 26.48
C ASN A 349 16.32 -9.42 27.95
N ASN A 350 15.93 -10.65 28.31
CA ASN A 350 15.48 -11.00 29.66
C ASN A 350 14.26 -10.17 30.13
N HIS A 351 13.38 -9.83 29.19
CA HIS A 351 12.08 -9.25 29.48
C HIS A 351 11.05 -10.34 29.73
N THR A 352 10.13 -10.11 30.65
CA THR A 352 9.02 -11.03 30.95
C THR A 352 7.72 -10.25 31.05
N THR A 353 6.66 -10.77 30.43
CA THR A 353 5.30 -10.23 30.60
C THR A 353 4.42 -11.21 31.36
N VAL A 354 3.52 -10.68 32.19
CA VAL A 354 2.63 -11.45 33.06
C VAL A 354 1.18 -11.09 32.76
N TYR A 355 0.34 -12.11 32.58
CA TYR A 355 -1.08 -11.98 32.25
C TYR A 355 -1.90 -12.75 33.29
N ALA A 356 -2.51 -12.05 34.24
CA ALA A 356 -3.14 -12.64 35.41
C ALA A 356 -4.67 -12.47 35.45
N HIS A 357 -5.29 -13.10 36.44
CA HIS A 357 -6.73 -13.17 36.68
C HIS A 357 -7.53 -13.81 35.55
N LEU A 358 -6.89 -14.63 34.71
CA LEU A 358 -7.51 -15.21 33.53
C LEU A 358 -8.69 -16.14 33.91
N SER A 359 -9.71 -16.20 33.06
CA SER A 359 -10.76 -17.24 33.17
C SER A 359 -10.31 -18.55 32.55
N ARG A 360 -9.52 -18.47 31.47
CA ARG A 360 -9.00 -19.61 30.72
C ARG A 360 -7.59 -19.31 30.22
N ILE A 361 -6.73 -20.33 30.29
CA ILE A 361 -5.39 -20.34 29.70
C ILE A 361 -5.45 -21.17 28.41
N LEU A 362 -4.88 -20.65 27.32
CA LEU A 362 -4.90 -21.29 26.00
C LEU A 362 -3.53 -21.79 25.54
N VAL A 363 -2.51 -21.65 26.38
CA VAL A 363 -1.12 -21.99 26.09
C VAL A 363 -0.51 -22.84 27.20
N LYS A 364 0.61 -23.50 26.89
CA LYS A 364 1.35 -24.34 27.84
C LYS A 364 2.80 -23.90 28.01
N LYS A 365 3.41 -24.24 29.15
CA LYS A 365 4.84 -24.00 29.40
C LYS A 365 5.69 -24.57 28.26
N GLY A 366 6.68 -23.79 27.80
CA GLY A 366 7.59 -24.12 26.71
C GLY A 366 7.04 -23.80 25.31
N GLN A 367 5.78 -23.41 25.16
CA GLN A 367 5.21 -23.04 23.87
C GLN A 367 5.81 -21.73 23.36
N SER A 368 6.28 -21.73 22.10
CA SER A 368 6.62 -20.49 21.39
C SER A 368 5.35 -19.75 21.00
N VAL A 369 5.29 -18.45 21.27
CA VAL A 369 4.14 -17.59 20.97
C VAL A 369 4.59 -16.37 20.17
N GLY A 370 3.80 -15.99 19.17
CA GLY A 370 4.02 -14.76 18.40
C GLY A 370 3.30 -13.57 19.03
N GLN A 371 3.87 -12.38 18.93
CA GLN A 371 3.19 -11.12 19.28
C GLN A 371 1.80 -11.07 18.64
N GLY A 372 0.80 -10.70 19.44
CA GLY A 372 -0.59 -10.66 19.02
C GLY A 372 -1.34 -11.99 19.14
N GLN A 373 -0.65 -13.11 19.33
CA GLN A 373 -1.28 -14.41 19.53
C GLN A 373 -2.11 -14.43 20.82
N GLN A 374 -3.32 -14.96 20.73
CA GLN A 374 -4.18 -15.17 21.90
C GLN A 374 -3.59 -16.24 22.81
N ILE A 375 -3.42 -15.90 24.08
CA ILE A 375 -2.82 -16.77 25.11
C ILE A 375 -3.80 -17.12 26.24
N GLY A 376 -4.92 -16.40 26.33
CA GLY A 376 -5.93 -16.64 27.35
C GLY A 376 -7.18 -15.79 27.14
N ALA A 377 -8.01 -15.76 28.18
CA ALA A 377 -9.22 -14.93 28.24
C ALA A 377 -9.36 -14.26 29.61
N VAL A 378 -9.86 -13.03 29.63
CA VAL A 378 -10.09 -12.24 30.85
C VAL A 378 -11.01 -12.99 31.81
N GLY A 379 -10.76 -12.84 33.11
CA GLY A 379 -11.59 -13.40 34.17
C GLY A 379 -11.47 -12.59 35.47
N ALA A 380 -11.77 -13.26 36.58
CA ALA A 380 -11.66 -12.70 37.93
C ALA A 380 -11.10 -13.74 38.91
N THR A 381 -10.14 -14.57 38.46
CA THR A 381 -9.54 -15.60 39.33
C THR A 381 -8.47 -15.01 40.25
N GLY A 382 -8.23 -15.63 41.40
CA GLY A 382 -7.29 -15.11 42.39
C GLY A 382 -7.86 -13.90 43.14
N TRP A 383 -7.02 -12.92 43.47
CA TRP A 383 -7.43 -11.71 44.21
C TRP A 383 -7.92 -10.62 43.26
N ALA A 384 -9.12 -10.84 42.70
CA ALA A 384 -9.79 -9.89 41.82
C ALA A 384 -11.14 -9.45 42.41
N THR A 385 -11.45 -8.16 42.35
CA THR A 385 -12.75 -7.61 42.79
C THR A 385 -13.82 -7.69 41.71
N GLY A 386 -13.44 -7.99 40.47
CA GLY A 386 -14.31 -8.14 39.32
C GLY A 386 -13.51 -8.48 38.06
N PRO A 387 -14.17 -8.74 36.91
CA PRO A 387 -13.49 -9.12 35.68
C PRO A 387 -12.51 -8.05 35.16
N HIS A 388 -11.23 -8.40 35.11
CA HIS A 388 -10.17 -7.57 34.55
C HIS A 388 -8.92 -8.41 34.22
N LEU A 389 -8.07 -7.87 33.34
CA LEU A 389 -6.72 -8.37 33.13
C LEU A 389 -5.75 -7.55 33.99
N HIS A 390 -4.97 -8.21 34.83
CA HIS A 390 -3.78 -7.61 35.42
C HIS A 390 -2.56 -7.94 34.55
N PHE A 391 -1.90 -6.91 34.05
CA PHE A 391 -0.79 -7.02 33.12
C PHE A 391 0.48 -6.39 33.68
N GLU A 392 1.57 -7.15 33.69
CA GLU A 392 2.89 -6.64 34.12
C GLU A 392 3.91 -6.75 32.99
N PHE A 393 4.86 -5.82 33.00
CA PHE A 393 6.06 -5.88 32.19
C PHE A 393 7.28 -5.84 33.11
N ARG A 394 8.18 -6.81 32.98
CA ARG A 394 9.39 -6.93 33.79
C ARG A 394 10.62 -6.89 32.91
N VAL A 395 11.62 -6.08 33.27
CA VAL A 395 12.94 -6.03 32.65
C VAL A 395 13.95 -6.49 33.69
N ASN A 396 14.65 -7.59 33.44
CA ASN A 396 15.57 -8.19 34.41
C ASN A 396 14.93 -8.43 35.80
N GLY A 397 13.64 -8.80 35.82
CA GLY A 397 12.87 -9.03 37.04
C GLY A 397 12.30 -7.78 37.71
N VAL A 398 12.66 -6.57 37.27
CA VAL A 398 12.14 -5.30 37.80
C VAL A 398 10.88 -4.89 37.03
N HIS A 399 9.83 -4.43 37.71
CA HIS A 399 8.58 -4.02 37.07
C HIS A 399 8.71 -2.64 36.43
N HIS A 400 8.26 -2.50 35.19
CA HIS A 400 8.22 -1.26 34.45
C HIS A 400 6.82 -0.96 33.95
N ASP A 401 6.53 0.32 33.72
CA ASP A 401 5.29 0.74 33.06
C ASP A 401 5.25 0.16 31.63
N PRO A 402 4.30 -0.75 31.34
CA PRO A 402 4.24 -1.39 30.03
C PRO A 402 3.97 -0.41 28.89
N GLN A 403 3.29 0.71 29.14
CA GLN A 403 3.05 1.73 28.10
C GLN A 403 4.33 2.49 27.73
N THR A 404 5.22 2.66 28.71
CA THR A 404 6.52 3.29 28.49
C THR A 404 7.44 2.33 27.74
N ILE A 405 7.48 1.06 28.13
CA ILE A 405 8.28 0.04 27.42
C ILE A 405 7.79 -0.20 26.00
N ALA A 406 6.48 -0.27 25.75
CA ALA A 406 5.95 -0.42 24.39
C ALA A 406 6.24 0.80 23.48
N ARG A 407 6.41 1.99 24.06
CA ARG A 407 6.85 3.19 23.32
C ARG A 407 8.36 3.22 23.09
N GLN A 408 9.14 2.71 24.04
CA GLN A 408 10.60 2.72 24.03
C GLN A 408 11.23 1.46 23.42
N SER A 409 10.43 0.43 23.13
CA SER A 409 10.96 -0.85 22.66
C SER A 409 11.77 -0.67 21.40
N GLU A 410 13.04 -1.06 21.45
CA GLU A 410 14.00 -0.88 20.37
C GLU A 410 13.48 -1.48 19.06
N ALA A 411 13.63 -0.72 17.98
CA ALA A 411 13.45 -1.26 16.65
C ALA A 411 14.52 -2.33 16.41
N VAL A 412 14.09 -3.54 16.04
CA VAL A 412 15.02 -4.59 15.65
C VAL A 412 15.54 -4.25 14.25
N PRO A 413 16.86 -4.01 14.06
CA PRO A 413 17.38 -3.73 12.73
C PRO A 413 17.33 -4.99 11.86
N VAL A 414 17.31 -4.80 10.54
CA VAL A 414 17.50 -5.89 9.56
C VAL A 414 18.80 -6.63 9.87
N ALA A 415 18.76 -7.96 9.81
CA ALA A 415 19.94 -8.78 10.07
C ALA A 415 21.09 -8.39 9.13
N GLN A 416 22.32 -8.40 9.66
CA GLN A 416 23.52 -8.02 8.88
C GLN A 416 23.67 -8.81 7.58
N ALA A 417 23.31 -10.10 7.59
CA ALA A 417 23.33 -10.98 6.42
C ALA A 417 22.36 -10.52 5.31
N SER A 418 21.25 -9.88 5.66
CA SER A 418 20.23 -9.41 4.72
C SER A 418 20.39 -7.93 4.35
N ARG A 419 21.35 -7.22 4.95
CA ARG A 419 21.51 -5.77 4.84
C ARG A 419 21.72 -5.29 3.40
N ALA A 420 22.59 -5.95 2.63
CA ALA A 420 22.85 -5.55 1.25
C ALA A 420 21.64 -5.76 0.31
N ALA A 421 20.80 -6.77 0.58
CA ALA A 421 19.55 -6.96 -0.17
C ALA A 421 18.53 -5.88 0.21
N PHE A 422 18.42 -5.57 1.50
CA PHE A 422 17.57 -4.51 2.01
C PHE A 422 17.93 -3.14 1.43
N ASP A 423 19.22 -2.76 1.47
CA ASP A 423 19.66 -1.44 1.01
C ASP A 423 19.35 -1.21 -0.49
N ARG A 424 19.49 -2.24 -1.33
CA ARG A 424 19.10 -2.17 -2.75
C ARG A 424 17.61 -1.92 -2.92
N LEU A 425 16.78 -2.63 -2.16
CA LEU A 425 15.33 -2.45 -2.20
C LEU A 425 14.92 -1.07 -1.67
N ALA A 426 15.54 -0.62 -0.57
CA ALA A 426 15.30 0.70 0.01
C ALA A 426 15.63 1.82 -0.98
N GLN A 427 16.72 1.71 -1.74
CA GLN A 427 17.06 2.69 -2.79
C GLN A 427 16.00 2.74 -3.89
N ALA A 428 15.52 1.58 -4.38
CA ALA A 428 14.45 1.54 -5.37
C ALA A 428 13.15 2.19 -4.84
N VAL A 429 12.81 1.92 -3.57
CA VAL A 429 11.63 2.50 -2.91
C VAL A 429 11.74 4.01 -2.71
N ARG A 430 12.93 4.56 -2.40
CA ARG A 430 13.15 6.01 -2.33
C ARG A 430 12.80 6.70 -3.65
N ILE A 431 13.19 6.10 -4.78
CA ILE A 431 12.88 6.62 -6.12
C ILE A 431 11.37 6.50 -6.42
N GLN A 432 10.75 5.38 -6.04
CA GLN A 432 9.32 5.17 -6.29
C GLN A 432 8.44 6.14 -5.47
N LEU A 433 8.76 6.34 -4.19
CA LEU A 433 8.01 7.25 -3.31
C LEU A 433 8.21 8.72 -3.71
N SER A 434 9.41 9.11 -4.16
CA SER A 434 9.63 10.47 -4.67
C SER A 434 8.81 10.73 -5.94
N ALA A 435 8.73 9.77 -6.87
CA ALA A 435 7.87 9.85 -8.04
C ALA A 435 6.37 9.88 -7.68
N ALA A 436 5.96 9.17 -6.62
CA ALA A 436 4.57 9.23 -6.15
C ALA A 436 4.17 10.61 -5.62
N SER A 437 5.09 11.28 -4.91
CA SER A 437 4.86 12.61 -4.37
C SER A 437 4.64 13.69 -5.45
N THR A 438 5.22 13.53 -6.65
CA THR A 438 5.03 14.49 -7.76
C THR A 438 3.71 14.28 -8.50
N ILE A 439 3.15 13.07 -8.49
CA ILE A 439 1.81 12.81 -9.02
C ILE A 439 0.73 13.60 -8.25
N GLN A 440 0.92 13.78 -6.93
CA GLN A 440 0.02 14.61 -6.11
C GLN A 440 0.02 16.09 -6.49
N THR A 441 1.17 16.65 -6.88
CA THR A 441 1.25 18.08 -7.21
C THR A 441 0.56 18.42 -8.52
N ALA A 442 0.43 17.46 -9.44
CA ALA A 442 -0.21 17.67 -10.73
C ALA A 442 -1.75 17.56 -10.68
N SER A 443 -2.32 16.90 -9.67
CA SER A 443 -3.78 16.76 -9.50
C SER A 443 -4.41 17.82 -8.58
N ALA A 444 -3.58 18.60 -7.88
CA ALA A 444 -3.99 19.70 -7.00
C ALA A 444 -3.92 21.09 -7.67
N GLN A 445 -3.43 21.16 -8.91
CA GLN A 445 -3.54 22.32 -9.82
C GLN A 445 -4.69 22.08 -10.78
#